data_AF-A0A7Y4ZD92-F1
#
_entry.id   AF-A0A7Y4ZD92-F1
#
_cell.length_a   1.000
_cell.length_b   1.000
_cell.length_c   1.000
_cell.angle_alpha   90.00
_cell.angle_beta   90.00
_cell.angle_gamma   90.00
#
_symmetry.space_group_name_H-M   'P 1'
#
loop_
_entity.id
_entity.type
_entity.pdbx_description
1 polymer ?
#
loop_
_entity_poly.entity_id
_entity_poly.type
_entity_poly.pdbx_seq_one_letter_code
_entity_poly.pdbx_strand_id
1 'polypeptide(L)' 'MAEYLGLKVSGTLGILLKAKQQGLIPSFIDSVKDMQAQGIYYHPTLITKLAQTVGEG' A
#
# COMPACT_ATOMS: atom_id res chain seq x y z
N MET A 1 -16.75 8.21 -3.89
CA MET A 1 -17.18 9.49 -3.28
C MET A 1 -16.73 9.48 -1.83
N ALA A 2 -16.01 10.55 -1.47
CA ALA A 2 -15.75 11.08 -0.15
C ALA A 2 -15.20 10.12 0.93
N GLU A 3 -13.94 10.37 1.30
CA GLU A 3 -13.30 9.98 2.55
C GLU A 3 -12.90 8.49 2.68
N TYR A 4 -11.73 8.15 2.12
CA TYR A 4 -10.94 7.06 2.72
C TYR A 4 -10.30 7.58 4.02
N LEU A 5 -11.17 7.76 5.01
CA LEU A 5 -10.99 7.29 6.37
C LEU A 5 -9.73 7.77 7.09
N GLY A 6 -9.64 9.07 7.46
CA GLY A 6 -8.93 9.60 8.66
C GLY A 6 -7.47 9.21 8.92
N LEU A 7 -6.87 8.36 8.09
CA LEU A 7 -5.53 7.83 8.16
C LEU A 7 -4.79 8.59 7.08
N LYS A 8 -4.13 9.67 7.48
CA LYS A 8 -2.98 10.15 6.70
C LYS A 8 -1.98 8.98 6.66
N VAL A 9 -2.07 8.13 5.64
CA VAL A 9 -1.06 7.10 5.40
C VAL A 9 0.17 7.81 4.87
N SER A 10 0.93 8.37 5.79
CA SER A 10 2.24 8.96 5.57
C SER A 10 3.30 7.95 5.99
N GLY A 11 4.23 7.64 5.08
CA GLY A 11 5.30 6.65 5.29
C GLY A 11 5.55 5.83 4.03
N THR A 12 6.34 4.75 4.15
CA THR A 12 6.78 3.92 3.02
C THR A 12 5.60 3.33 2.23
N LEU A 13 4.55 2.84 2.91
CA LEU A 13 3.36 2.35 2.23
C LEU A 13 2.65 3.42 1.40
N GLY A 14 2.60 4.67 1.87
CA GLY A 14 2.01 5.78 1.12
C GLY A 14 2.81 6.12 -0.14
N ILE A 15 4.14 5.93 -0.11
CA ILE A 15 5.01 6.10 -1.28
C ILE A 15 4.74 4.98 -2.28
N LEU A 16 4.69 3.72 -1.84
CA LEU A 16 4.37 2.58 -2.71
C LEU A 16 2.99 2.72 -3.35
N LEU A 17 2.00 3.17 -2.58
CA LEU A 17 0.64 3.41 -3.07
C LEU A 17 0.64 4.42 -4.22
N LYS A 18 1.32 5.57 -4.02
CA LYS A 18 1.45 6.61 -5.05
C LYS A 18 2.22 6.10 -6.26
N ALA A 19 3.29 5.33 -6.06
CA ALA A 19 4.06 4.74 -7.14
C ALA A 19 3.20 3.81 -7.99
N LYS A 20 2.35 2.97 -7.37
CA LYS A 20 1.41 2.10 -8.09
C LYS A 20 0.37 2.91 -8.86
N GLN A 21 -0.22 3.93 -8.24
CA GLN A 21 -1.20 4.82 -8.88
C GLN A 21 -0.61 5.57 -10.10
N GLN A 22 0.69 5.86 -10.06
CA GLN A 22 1.43 6.49 -11.15
C GLN A 22 1.97 5.48 -12.18
N GLY A 23 1.75 4.18 -11.98
CA GLY A 23 2.25 3.13 -12.87
C GLY A 23 3.77 2.89 -12.80
N LEU A 24 4.43 3.40 -11.76
CA LEU A 24 5.90 3.28 -11.58
C LEU A 24 6.31 1.89 -11.06
N ILE A 25 5.41 1.21 -10.36
CA ILE A 25 5.61 -0.17 -9.92
C ILE A 25 4.46 -1.05 -10.44
N PRO A 26 4.75 -2.32 -10.77
CA PRO A 26 3.74 -3.21 -11.32
C PRO A 26 2.73 -3.68 -10.28
N SER A 27 3.13 -3.76 -9.00
CA SER A 27 2.33 -4.34 -7.92
C SER A 27 2.67 -3.70 -6.57
N PHE A 28 1.66 -3.17 -5.89
CA PHE A 28 1.80 -2.68 -4.51
C PHE A 28 2.00 -3.86 -3.55
N ILE A 29 1.21 -4.91 -3.69
CA ILE A 29 1.28 -6.10 -2.83
C ILE A 29 2.66 -6.76 -2.87
N ASP A 30 3.25 -6.88 -4.06
CA ASP A 30 4.57 -7.55 -4.16
C ASP A 30 5.66 -6.68 -3.55
N SER A 31 5.60 -5.36 -3.73
CA SER A 31 6.52 -4.43 -3.05
C SER A 31 6.39 -4.53 -1.52
N VAL A 32 5.18 -4.70 -0.99
CA VAL A 32 4.97 -4.92 0.45
C VAL A 32 5.53 -6.27 0.92
N LYS A 33 5.37 -7.34 0.14
CA LYS A 33 5.97 -8.65 0.46
C LYS A 33 7.49 -8.59 0.48
N ASP A 34 8.10 -7.90 -0.48
CA ASP A 34 9.55 -7.71 -0.53
C ASP A 34 10.05 -6.99 0.73
N MET A 35 9.33 -5.96 1.17
CA MET A 35 9.62 -5.27 2.43
C MET A 35 9.47 -6.20 3.66
N GLN A 36 8.44 -7.05 3.68
CA GLN A 36 8.25 -8.04 4.76
C GLN A 36 9.37 -9.08 4.80
N ALA A 37 9.89 -9.49 3.64
CA ALA A 37 11.05 -10.37 3.55
C ALA A 37 12.33 -9.73 4.13
N GLN A 38 12.39 -8.40 4.15
CA GLN A 38 13.46 -7.62 4.79
C GLN A 38 13.16 -7.27 6.26
N GLY A 39 12.10 -7.82 6.84
CA GLY A 39 11.73 -7.62 8.24
C GLY A 39 10.89 -6.38 8.53
N ILE A 40 10.38 -5.69 7.50
CA ILE A 40 9.48 -4.55 7.68
C ILE A 40 8.03 -5.04 7.67
N TYR A 41 7.38 -5.00 8.84
CA TYR A 41 6.02 -5.50 8.99
C TYR A 41 5.01 -4.39 9.23
N TYR A 42 3.84 -4.55 8.59
CA TYR A 42 2.66 -3.73 8.82
C TYR A 42 1.48 -4.63 9.15
N HIS A 43 0.47 -4.06 9.79
CA HIS A 43 -0.74 -4.81 10.13
C HIS A 43 -1.43 -5.34 8.86
N PRO A 44 -1.80 -6.63 8.77
CA PRO A 44 -2.39 -7.21 7.57
C PRO A 44 -3.61 -6.45 7.05
N THR A 45 -4.52 -6.07 7.96
CA THR A 45 -5.71 -5.27 7.60
C THR A 45 -5.38 -3.92 6.97
N LEU A 46 -4.26 -3.29 7.34
CA LEU A 46 -3.82 -2.04 6.71
C LEU A 46 -3.37 -2.31 5.27
N ILE A 47 -2.59 -3.37 5.06
CA ILE A 47 -2.13 -3.78 3.72
C ILE A 47 -3.33 -4.07 2.82
N THR A 48 -4.29 -4.87 3.29
CA THR A 48 -5.51 -5.20 2.53
C THR A 48 -6.32 -3.97 2.17
N LYS A 49 -6.57 -3.07 3.13
CA LYS A 49 -7.30 -1.82 2.87
C LYS A 49 -6.60 -0.97 1.82
N LEU A 50 -5.27 -0.86 1.88
CA LEU A 50 -4.49 -0.08 0.93
C LEU A 50 -4.45 -0.70 -0.47
N ALA A 51 -4.26 -2.02 -0.56
CA ALA A 51 -4.24 -2.72 -1.82
C ALA A 51 -5.57 -2.53 -2.59
N GLN A 52 -6.71 -2.61 -1.88
CA GLN A 52 -8.03 -2.35 -2.47
C GLN A 52 -8.15 -0.96 -3.10
N THR A 53 -7.46 0.06 -2.55
CA THR A 53 -7.49 1.43 -3.12
C THR A 53 -6.76 1.56 -4.46
N VAL A 54 -5.86 0.61 -4.78
CA VAL A 54 -5.11 0.56 -6.04
C VAL A 54 -5.56 -0.59 -6.94
N GLY A 55 -6.71 -1.21 -6.63
CA GLY A 55 -7.30 -2.28 -7.42
C GLY A 55 -6.61 -3.64 -7.27
N GLU A 56 -5.82 -3.82 -6.20
CA GLU A 56 -5.17 -5.09 -5.87
C GLU A 56 -5.91 -5.69 -4.66
N GLY A 57 -6.67 -6.77 -4.85
CA GLY A 57 -7.51 -7.35 -3.80
C GLY A 57 -7.89 -8.79 -4.07
#